data_AF-A0A1R4A6B4-F1
#
_entry.id   AF-A0A1R4A6B4-F1
#
_cell.length_a   1.000
_cell.length_b   1.000
_cell.length_c   1.000
_cell.angle_alpha   90.00
_cell.angle_beta   90.00
_cell.angle_gamma   90.00
#
_symmetry.space_group_name_H-M   'P 1'
#
loop_
_entity.id
_entity.type
_entity.pdbx_description
1 polymer ?
#
loop_
_entity_poly.entity_id
_entity_poly.type
_entity_poly.pdbx_seq_one_letter_code
_entity_poly.pdbx_strand_id
1 'polypeptide(L)'
;MKISEIHNRLNRRCIVAIRQTNGIFNVLARSEKTTPVYIFNDKEVLYLRLFFLKDDVSNSAISPILSRKDLIENRSYYTITEKIKSKEQIEIIKKLIESPSVALNNTYLLKNEIFIDFRFHNEKLNEINDILAEFMGNFKEFRIVSMTNSLSLRKRMDELTVKTPLAVIKYTLRTQDDNSILRYIKATDPDSVAEVQGGILSNKGVKVILYTSKPLDHKGVSVVSLKDNIYEAFVKESVLEEGLKLGNNAGIPRLAFFLTVENGIPCDTTFVPVVEADEYISLMMNSKSSDKRMHPILQFFSSLDDEDVWKWL
;
A
#
# COMPACT_ATOMS: atom_id res chain seq x y z
N MET A 1 8.70 19.94 4.22
CA MET A 1 7.30 19.56 4.49
C MET A 1 7.33 18.33 5.36
N LYS A 2 6.37 18.18 6.26
CA LYS A 2 6.24 17.00 7.13
C LYS A 2 5.16 16.05 6.61
N ILE A 3 5.23 14.77 6.97
CA ILE A 3 4.17 13.78 6.70
C ILE A 3 2.86 14.25 7.33
N SER A 4 2.92 14.96 8.45
CA SER A 4 1.76 15.59 9.09
C SER A 4 1.07 16.67 8.25
N GLU A 5 1.76 17.28 7.29
CA GLU A 5 1.22 18.36 6.46
C GLU A 5 0.48 17.85 5.22
N ILE A 6 0.66 16.58 4.84
CA ILE A 6 0.03 15.98 3.65
C ILE A 6 -1.28 15.25 3.96
N HIS A 7 -1.70 15.23 5.22
CA HIS A 7 -2.77 14.39 5.76
C HIS A 7 -4.09 14.43 4.96
N ASN A 8 -4.45 15.57 4.38
CA ASN A 8 -5.71 15.77 3.66
C ASN A 8 -5.53 16.03 2.16
N ARG A 9 -4.32 15.85 1.61
CA ARG A 9 -4.08 16.16 0.20
C ARG A 9 -4.83 15.19 -0.71
N LEU A 10 -4.81 13.88 -0.47
CA LEU A 10 -5.75 12.96 -1.12
C LEU A 10 -7.09 13.02 -0.37
N ASN A 11 -7.96 13.92 -0.82
CA ASN A 11 -9.17 14.36 -0.11
C ASN A 11 -10.44 13.56 -0.43
N ARG A 12 -10.39 12.60 -1.36
CA ARG A 12 -11.51 11.68 -1.65
C ARG A 12 -11.13 10.26 -1.29
N ARG A 13 -12.12 9.47 -0.87
CA ARG A 13 -12.01 8.04 -0.57
C ARG A 13 -13.13 7.29 -1.26
N CYS A 14 -12.78 6.19 -1.93
CA CYS A 14 -13.72 5.26 -2.53
C CYS A 14 -13.47 3.85 -2.00
N ILE A 15 -14.55 3.13 -1.74
CA ILE A 15 -14.51 1.70 -1.46
C ILE A 15 -15.36 1.03 -2.52
N VAL A 16 -14.76 0.07 -3.22
CA VAL A 16 -15.46 -0.78 -4.18
C VAL A 16 -15.44 -2.23 -3.70
N ALA A 17 -16.47 -2.99 -4.07
CA ALA A 17 -16.56 -4.41 -3.80
C ALA A 17 -16.69 -5.19 -5.11
N ILE A 18 -15.91 -6.27 -5.22
CA ILE A 18 -15.91 -7.19 -6.36
C ILE A 18 -16.24 -8.59 -5.84
N ARG A 19 -17.40 -9.13 -6.22
CA ARG A 19 -17.81 -10.48 -5.86
C ARG A 19 -16.98 -11.53 -6.57
N GLN A 20 -16.62 -12.55 -5.81
CA GLN A 20 -15.92 -13.75 -6.26
C GLN A 20 -16.74 -14.99 -5.89
N THR A 21 -16.65 -16.04 -6.70
CA THR A 21 -17.49 -17.26 -6.53
C THR A 21 -16.68 -18.55 -6.67
N ASN A 22 -15.35 -18.47 -6.62
CA ASN A 22 -14.46 -19.60 -6.85
C ASN A 22 -13.47 -19.84 -5.68
N GLY A 23 -12.80 -20.99 -5.69
CA GLY A 23 -11.67 -21.28 -4.79
C GLY A 23 -11.94 -20.99 -3.31
N ILE A 24 -11.02 -20.23 -2.70
CA ILE A 24 -11.09 -19.85 -1.29
C ILE A 24 -12.34 -19.02 -0.92
N PHE A 25 -12.92 -18.28 -1.86
CA PHE A 25 -14.04 -17.38 -1.57
C PHE A 25 -15.29 -18.13 -1.16
N ASN A 26 -15.46 -19.39 -1.58
CA ASN A 26 -16.55 -20.24 -1.13
C ASN A 26 -16.40 -20.67 0.33
N VAL A 27 -15.15 -20.87 0.79
CA VAL A 27 -14.85 -21.13 2.21
C VAL A 27 -15.12 -19.86 3.03
N LEU A 28 -14.66 -18.73 2.52
CA LEU A 28 -14.79 -17.44 3.21
C LEU A 28 -16.20 -16.86 3.18
N ALA A 29 -17.08 -17.31 2.28
CA ALA A 29 -18.46 -16.83 2.16
C ALA A 29 -19.27 -16.87 3.47
N ARG A 30 -18.89 -17.76 4.41
CA ARG A 30 -19.52 -17.92 5.72
C ARG A 30 -18.78 -17.19 6.85
N SER A 31 -17.66 -16.56 6.54
CA SER A 31 -16.86 -15.79 7.50
C SER A 31 -17.37 -14.36 7.59
N GLU A 32 -17.60 -13.92 8.82
CA GLU A 32 -17.83 -12.50 9.14
C GLU A 32 -16.52 -11.76 9.44
N LYS A 33 -15.37 -12.46 9.45
CA LYS A 33 -14.06 -11.86 9.66
C LYS A 33 -13.49 -11.31 8.35
N THR A 34 -12.90 -10.13 8.42
CA THR A 34 -12.12 -9.55 7.31
C THR A 34 -10.77 -10.23 7.19
N THR A 35 -10.37 -10.61 6.00
CA THR A 35 -9.05 -11.19 5.70
C THR A 35 -8.24 -10.19 4.88
N PRO A 36 -7.08 -9.70 5.37
CA PRO A 36 -6.20 -8.86 4.57
C PRO A 36 -5.77 -9.53 3.26
N VAL A 37 -5.69 -8.75 2.19
CA VAL A 37 -5.31 -9.21 0.86
C VAL A 37 -4.26 -8.31 0.26
N TYR A 38 -3.20 -8.94 -0.24
CA TYR A 38 -2.20 -8.28 -1.07
C TYR A 38 -2.40 -8.67 -2.54
N ILE A 39 -2.57 -7.68 -3.40
CA ILE A 39 -2.74 -7.87 -4.85
C ILE A 39 -1.39 -7.71 -5.53
N PHE A 40 -0.95 -8.69 -6.31
CA PHE A 40 0.29 -8.57 -7.07
C PHE A 40 0.18 -9.14 -8.47
N ASN A 41 1.03 -8.63 -9.37
CA ASN A 41 1.11 -9.07 -10.75
C ASN A 41 2.37 -9.93 -10.94
N ASP A 42 2.20 -11.14 -11.45
CA ASP A 42 3.29 -12.00 -11.91
C ASP A 42 2.99 -12.46 -13.34
N LYS A 43 3.86 -12.07 -14.28
CA LYS A 43 3.74 -12.39 -15.72
C LYS A 43 2.34 -12.12 -16.29
N GLU A 44 1.84 -10.91 -16.06
CA GLU A 44 0.53 -10.40 -16.50
C GLU A 44 -0.70 -11.00 -15.79
N VAL A 45 -0.48 -11.99 -14.93
CA VAL A 45 -1.52 -12.61 -14.11
C VAL A 45 -1.61 -11.89 -12.78
N LEU A 46 -2.83 -11.50 -12.41
CA LEU A 46 -3.10 -10.88 -11.13
C LEU A 46 -3.41 -11.97 -10.09
N TYR A 47 -2.67 -11.95 -9.00
CA TYR A 47 -2.81 -12.84 -7.86
C TYR A 47 -3.23 -12.07 -6.62
N LEU A 48 -3.96 -12.75 -5.76
CA LEU A 48 -4.31 -12.32 -4.42
C LEU A 48 -3.58 -13.21 -3.44
N ARG A 49 -2.79 -12.60 -2.56
CA ARG A 49 -2.23 -13.27 -1.40
C ARG A 49 -3.09 -12.92 -0.19
N LEU A 50 -3.73 -13.93 0.37
CA LEU A 50 -4.61 -13.82 1.54
C LEU A 50 -3.80 -14.14 2.79
N PHE A 51 -3.95 -13.33 3.84
CA PHE A 51 -3.26 -13.52 5.11
C PHE A 51 -4.26 -13.80 6.22
N PHE A 52 -4.04 -14.90 6.93
CA PHE A 52 -4.90 -15.34 8.03
C PHE A 52 -4.07 -15.40 9.30
N LEU A 53 -4.41 -14.59 10.31
CA LEU A 53 -3.79 -14.69 11.62
C LEU A 53 -4.03 -16.09 12.19
N LYS A 54 -2.98 -16.75 12.69
CA LYS A 54 -3.12 -18.12 13.22
C LYS A 54 -4.16 -18.22 14.33
N ASP A 55 -4.21 -17.20 15.18
CA ASP A 55 -5.16 -17.08 16.28
C ASP A 55 -6.60 -16.97 15.79
N ASP A 56 -6.82 -16.40 14.59
CA ASP A 56 -8.15 -16.25 14.01
C ASP A 56 -8.68 -17.53 13.35
N VAL A 57 -7.79 -18.43 12.92
CA VAL A 57 -8.13 -19.63 12.15
C VAL A 57 -8.53 -20.78 13.06
N SER A 58 -7.80 -20.94 14.17
CA SER A 58 -8.01 -21.98 15.17
C SER A 58 -9.43 -21.87 15.76
N ASN A 59 -10.30 -22.85 15.48
CA ASN A 59 -11.71 -22.92 15.92
C ASN A 59 -12.72 -21.97 15.23
N SER A 60 -12.42 -21.51 14.02
CA SER A 60 -13.32 -20.64 13.26
C SER A 60 -13.96 -21.33 12.04
N ALA A 61 -14.97 -20.68 11.45
CA ALA A 61 -15.57 -21.09 10.17
C ALA A 61 -14.57 -21.13 9.01
N ILE A 62 -13.40 -20.49 9.16
CA ILE A 62 -12.31 -20.48 8.18
C ILE A 62 -11.26 -21.57 8.43
N SER A 63 -11.40 -22.42 9.45
CA SER A 63 -10.51 -23.57 9.67
C SER A 63 -10.30 -24.52 8.47
N PRO A 64 -11.24 -24.69 7.50
CA PRO A 64 -10.97 -25.52 6.32
C PRO A 64 -9.79 -25.06 5.46
N ILE A 65 -9.31 -23.82 5.62
CA ILE A 65 -8.10 -23.35 4.91
C ILE A 65 -6.85 -24.16 5.29
N LEU A 66 -6.82 -24.73 6.51
CA LEU A 66 -5.67 -25.48 7.03
C LEU A 66 -5.39 -26.77 6.23
N SER A 67 -6.38 -27.28 5.49
CA SER A 67 -6.24 -28.48 4.67
C SER A 67 -5.76 -28.19 3.24
N ARG A 68 -5.48 -26.93 2.91
CA ARG A 68 -5.05 -26.56 1.57
C ARG A 68 -3.60 -26.93 1.30
N LYS A 69 -3.33 -27.47 0.12
CA LYS A 69 -1.99 -27.89 -0.30
C LYS A 69 -1.04 -26.72 -0.57
N ASP A 70 -1.58 -25.57 -0.91
CA ASP A 70 -0.87 -24.33 -1.20
C ASP A 70 -0.79 -23.39 0.01
N LEU A 71 -1.13 -23.88 1.21
CA LEU A 71 -0.99 -23.15 2.46
C LEU A 71 0.49 -22.97 2.79
N ILE A 72 0.90 -21.74 3.04
CA ILE A 72 2.23 -21.40 3.54
C ILE A 72 2.07 -20.93 4.99
N GLU A 73 2.86 -21.48 5.90
CA GLU A 73 2.88 -21.11 7.30
C GLU A 73 4.11 -20.24 7.60
N ASN A 74 3.87 -19.03 8.10
CA ASN A 74 4.89 -18.14 8.66
C ASN A 74 4.75 -18.08 10.19
N ARG A 75 5.46 -17.19 10.88
CA ARG A 75 5.38 -17.05 12.34
C ARG A 75 3.96 -16.70 12.81
N SER A 76 3.39 -15.62 12.28
CA SER A 76 2.11 -15.04 12.72
C SER A 76 0.91 -15.40 11.84
N TYR A 77 1.16 -15.83 10.60
CA TYR A 77 0.11 -16.02 9.59
C TYR A 77 0.17 -17.36 8.88
N TYR A 78 -1.01 -17.77 8.41
CA TYR A 78 -1.15 -18.63 7.25
C TYR A 78 -1.41 -17.80 6.00
N THR A 79 -0.79 -18.19 4.89
CA THR A 79 -0.90 -17.49 3.61
C THR A 79 -1.41 -18.43 2.53
N ILE A 80 -2.35 -17.95 1.71
CA ILE A 80 -2.84 -18.64 0.52
C ILE A 80 -2.76 -17.69 -0.67
N THR A 81 -2.33 -18.19 -1.83
CA THR A 81 -2.29 -17.40 -3.06
C THR A 81 -3.35 -17.89 -4.03
N GLU A 82 -4.25 -17.00 -4.42
CA GLU A 82 -5.32 -17.26 -5.39
C GLU A 82 -5.15 -16.45 -6.65
N LYS A 83 -5.50 -17.03 -7.79
CA LYS A 83 -5.47 -16.35 -9.09
C LYS A 83 -6.83 -15.71 -9.37
N ILE A 84 -6.84 -14.43 -9.75
CA ILE A 84 -8.05 -13.82 -10.31
C ILE A 84 -8.24 -14.33 -11.73
N LYS A 85 -9.42 -14.90 -12.02
CA LYS A 85 -9.70 -15.56 -13.30
C LYS A 85 -10.49 -14.69 -14.29
N SER A 86 -11.39 -13.83 -13.80
CA SER A 86 -12.18 -12.96 -14.68
C SER A 86 -11.31 -11.85 -15.25
N LYS A 87 -11.38 -11.66 -16.56
CA LYS A 87 -10.62 -10.61 -17.26
C LYS A 87 -11.12 -9.23 -16.84
N GLU A 88 -12.43 -9.08 -16.71
CA GLU A 88 -13.12 -7.86 -16.29
C GLU A 88 -12.67 -7.43 -14.88
N GLN A 89 -12.57 -8.39 -13.95
CA GLN A 89 -12.05 -8.15 -12.61
C GLN A 89 -10.58 -7.74 -12.59
N ILE A 90 -9.75 -8.38 -13.43
CA ILE A 90 -8.34 -8.00 -13.54
C ILE A 90 -8.24 -6.58 -14.11
N GLU A 91 -9.03 -6.26 -15.13
CA GLU A 91 -9.01 -4.98 -15.81
C GLU A 91 -9.41 -3.85 -14.87
N ILE A 92 -10.50 -3.98 -14.12
CA ILE A 92 -10.92 -2.93 -13.18
C ILE A 92 -9.89 -2.72 -12.08
N ILE A 93 -9.34 -3.80 -11.51
CA ILE A 93 -8.34 -3.68 -10.46
C ILE A 93 -7.10 -2.97 -10.99
N LYS A 94 -6.63 -3.33 -12.20
CA LYS A 94 -5.50 -2.66 -12.84
C LYS A 94 -5.81 -1.19 -13.12
N LYS A 95 -6.93 -0.87 -13.76
CA LYS A 95 -7.35 0.52 -14.05
C LYS A 95 -7.40 1.37 -12.79
N LEU A 96 -8.00 0.87 -11.70
CA LEU A 96 -8.08 1.59 -10.44
C LEU A 96 -6.70 1.83 -9.81
N ILE A 97 -5.83 0.82 -9.77
CA ILE A 97 -4.52 0.96 -9.10
C ILE A 97 -3.56 1.81 -9.94
N GLU A 98 -3.65 1.73 -11.26
CA GLU A 98 -2.83 2.50 -12.19
C GLU A 98 -3.36 3.93 -12.40
N SER A 99 -4.57 4.23 -11.96
CA SER A 99 -5.16 5.57 -12.09
C SER A 99 -4.30 6.63 -11.37
N PRO A 100 -4.11 7.81 -11.98
CA PRO A 100 -3.37 8.90 -11.38
C PRO A 100 -3.93 9.26 -10.01
N SER A 101 -3.05 9.59 -9.06
CA SER A 101 -3.40 9.99 -7.69
C SER A 101 -4.02 8.92 -6.80
N VAL A 102 -4.26 7.70 -7.31
CA VAL A 102 -4.82 6.63 -6.48
C VAL A 102 -3.76 6.09 -5.54
N ALA A 103 -4.05 6.20 -4.24
CA ALA A 103 -3.36 5.52 -3.16
C ALA A 103 -4.23 4.43 -2.56
N LEU A 104 -3.72 3.20 -2.55
CA LEU A 104 -4.40 2.08 -1.88
C LEU A 104 -4.25 2.22 -0.37
N ASN A 105 -5.37 2.22 0.35
CA ASN A 105 -5.37 2.23 1.81
C ASN A 105 -5.34 0.81 2.35
N ASN A 106 -6.31 0.00 1.93
CA ASN A 106 -6.48 -1.37 2.39
C ASN A 106 -7.19 -2.19 1.31
N THR A 107 -6.79 -3.45 1.18
CA THR A 107 -7.51 -4.44 0.39
C THR A 107 -7.79 -5.61 1.29
N TYR A 108 -9.05 -6.03 1.36
CA TYR A 108 -9.45 -7.12 2.23
C TYR A 108 -10.60 -7.91 1.62
N LEU A 109 -10.76 -9.13 2.10
CA LEU A 109 -11.91 -9.97 1.82
C LEU A 109 -12.88 -9.92 2.98
N LEU A 110 -14.15 -9.83 2.66
CA LEU A 110 -15.23 -10.10 3.60
C LEU A 110 -16.23 -10.96 2.85
N LYS A 111 -16.57 -12.11 3.44
CA LYS A 111 -17.37 -13.14 2.78
C LYS A 111 -16.73 -13.55 1.45
N ASN A 112 -17.46 -13.38 0.36
CA ASN A 112 -17.02 -13.68 -0.99
C ASN A 112 -16.78 -12.42 -1.83
N GLU A 113 -16.54 -11.26 -1.21
CA GLU A 113 -16.29 -10.00 -1.91
C GLU A 113 -14.90 -9.45 -1.57
N ILE A 114 -14.14 -9.05 -2.59
CA ILE A 114 -12.90 -8.28 -2.46
C ILE A 114 -13.28 -6.82 -2.31
N PHE A 115 -12.88 -6.22 -1.20
CA PHE A 115 -13.01 -4.80 -0.95
C PHE A 115 -11.68 -4.11 -1.25
N ILE A 116 -11.74 -3.07 -2.08
CA ILE A 116 -10.59 -2.22 -2.42
C ILE A 116 -10.91 -0.81 -1.91
N ASP A 117 -10.21 -0.40 -0.86
CA ASP A 117 -10.30 0.93 -0.26
C ASP A 117 -9.13 1.77 -0.75
N PHE A 118 -9.44 2.86 -1.43
CA PHE A 118 -8.45 3.75 -2.00
C PHE A 118 -8.83 5.22 -1.85
N ARG A 119 -7.80 6.07 -1.84
CA ARG A 119 -7.92 7.53 -1.78
C ARG A 119 -7.31 8.18 -3.00
N PHE A 120 -7.83 9.35 -3.37
CA PHE A 120 -7.36 10.11 -4.53
C PHE A 120 -7.65 11.61 -4.37
N HIS A 121 -7.04 12.43 -5.23
CA HIS A 121 -7.26 13.87 -5.28
C HIS A 121 -8.55 14.23 -6.03
N ASN A 122 -9.32 15.19 -5.53
CA ASN A 122 -10.59 15.60 -6.13
C ASN A 122 -10.49 16.06 -7.61
N GLU A 123 -9.33 16.55 -8.06
CA GLU A 123 -9.13 16.86 -9.50
C GLU A 123 -9.25 15.64 -10.41
N LYS A 124 -9.07 14.42 -9.86
CA LYS A 124 -9.22 13.16 -10.59
C LYS A 124 -10.62 12.54 -10.45
N LEU A 125 -11.57 13.24 -9.83
CA LEU A 125 -12.91 12.70 -9.57
C LEU A 125 -13.65 12.26 -10.84
N ASN A 126 -13.59 13.05 -11.91
CA ASN A 126 -14.25 12.69 -13.17
C ASN A 126 -13.62 11.43 -13.79
N GLU A 127 -12.29 11.36 -13.85
CA GLU A 127 -11.55 10.19 -14.37
C GLU A 127 -11.89 8.92 -13.57
N ILE A 128 -11.95 9.02 -12.24
CA ILE A 128 -12.36 7.90 -11.39
C ILE A 128 -13.83 7.53 -11.64
N ASN A 129 -14.74 8.50 -11.75
CA ASN A 129 -16.15 8.22 -12.02
C ASN A 129 -16.35 7.54 -13.38
N ASP A 130 -15.60 7.93 -14.41
CA ASP A 130 -15.67 7.32 -15.72
C ASP A 130 -15.27 5.83 -15.67
N ILE A 131 -14.18 5.53 -14.95
CA ILE A 131 -13.76 4.14 -14.70
C ILE A 131 -14.86 3.39 -13.94
N LEU A 132 -15.39 3.94 -12.84
CA LEU A 132 -16.41 3.27 -12.04
C LEU A 132 -17.70 3.02 -12.84
N ALA A 133 -18.13 3.99 -13.66
CA ALA A 133 -19.33 3.89 -14.49
C ALA A 133 -19.20 2.82 -15.58
N GLU A 134 -18.02 2.72 -16.22
CA GLU A 134 -17.71 1.68 -17.21
C GLU A 134 -17.97 0.28 -16.65
N PHE A 135 -17.55 0.02 -15.41
CA PHE A 135 -17.70 -1.30 -14.80
C PHE A 135 -19.09 -1.52 -14.18
N MET A 136 -19.71 -0.51 -13.57
CA MET A 136 -21.07 -0.66 -13.02
C MET A 136 -22.10 -1.01 -14.10
N GLY A 137 -21.96 -0.44 -15.31
CA GLY A 137 -22.89 -0.72 -16.41
C GLY A 137 -22.75 -2.14 -16.98
N ASN A 138 -21.55 -2.72 -16.91
CA ASN A 138 -21.20 -3.94 -17.65
C ASN A 138 -20.92 -5.16 -16.77
N PHE A 139 -20.71 -4.98 -15.46
CA PHE A 139 -20.21 -6.04 -14.59
C PHE A 139 -20.99 -6.13 -13.27
N LYS A 140 -21.87 -7.15 -13.18
CA LYS A 140 -22.84 -7.31 -12.09
C LYS A 140 -22.21 -7.63 -10.73
N GLU A 141 -21.02 -8.20 -10.74
CA GLU A 141 -20.26 -8.56 -9.55
C GLU A 141 -19.53 -7.35 -8.95
N PHE A 142 -19.56 -6.19 -9.61
CA PHE A 142 -18.96 -4.96 -9.15
C PHE A 142 -19.99 -4.00 -8.56
N ARG A 143 -19.64 -3.37 -7.44
CA ARG A 143 -20.43 -2.28 -6.85
C ARG A 143 -19.54 -1.29 -6.14
N ILE A 144 -19.98 -0.03 -6.14
CA ILE A 144 -19.45 1.00 -5.26
C ILE A 144 -20.08 0.80 -3.87
N VAL A 145 -19.25 0.66 -2.84
CA VAL A 145 -19.68 0.56 -1.45
C VAL A 145 -19.87 1.95 -0.85
N SER A 146 -18.92 2.86 -1.12
CA SER A 146 -18.98 4.25 -0.66
C SER A 146 -18.05 5.15 -1.46
N MET A 147 -18.44 6.41 -1.64
CA MET A 147 -17.59 7.50 -2.15
C MET A 147 -17.75 8.70 -1.20
N THR A 148 -16.69 9.06 -0.49
CA THR A 148 -16.73 10.05 0.61
C THR A 148 -15.50 10.95 0.61
N ASN A 149 -15.47 11.92 1.51
CA ASN A 149 -14.22 12.65 1.81
C ASN A 149 -13.25 11.73 2.55
N SER A 150 -11.97 11.79 2.21
CA SER A 150 -10.94 11.06 2.95
C SER A 150 -10.79 11.64 4.36
N LEU A 151 -10.53 10.75 5.32
CA LEU A 151 -10.05 11.15 6.63
C LEU A 151 -8.60 11.62 6.52
N SER A 152 -8.16 12.41 7.50
CA SER A 152 -6.75 12.71 7.68
C SER A 152 -5.97 11.41 7.92
N LEU A 153 -4.71 11.36 7.47
CA LEU A 153 -3.84 10.19 7.71
C LEU A 153 -3.75 9.85 9.21
N ARG A 154 -3.62 10.84 10.10
CA ARG A 154 -3.66 10.62 11.55
C ARG A 154 -4.93 9.91 12.00
N LYS A 155 -6.09 10.49 11.72
CA LYS A 155 -7.38 9.90 12.12
C LYS A 155 -7.57 8.50 11.52
N ARG A 156 -7.13 8.27 10.29
CA ARG A 156 -7.15 6.95 9.65
C ARG A 156 -6.30 5.93 10.41
N MET A 157 -5.08 6.29 10.77
CA MET A 157 -4.19 5.42 11.55
C MET A 157 -4.76 5.16 12.95
N ASP A 158 -5.34 6.18 13.59
CA ASP A 158 -5.99 6.04 14.90
C ASP A 158 -7.18 5.05 14.81
N GLU A 159 -8.04 5.17 13.80
CA GLU A 159 -9.17 4.24 13.56
C GLU A 159 -8.71 2.80 13.24
N LEU A 160 -7.56 2.64 12.58
CA LEU A 160 -6.97 1.33 12.29
C LEU A 160 -6.34 0.72 13.55
N THR A 161 -5.67 1.52 14.38
CA THR A 161 -4.98 1.10 15.62
C THR A 161 -5.96 0.46 16.61
N VAL A 162 -7.19 0.97 16.69
CA VAL A 162 -8.27 0.38 17.50
C VAL A 162 -8.58 -1.08 17.12
N LYS A 163 -8.42 -1.44 15.85
CA LYS A 163 -8.71 -2.80 15.34
C LYS A 163 -7.47 -3.67 15.27
N THR A 164 -6.32 -3.06 15.00
CA THR A 164 -5.04 -3.71 14.81
C THR A 164 -3.98 -2.75 15.30
N PRO A 165 -3.39 -2.97 16.49
CA PRO A 165 -2.35 -2.09 17.02
C PRO A 165 -1.26 -1.87 15.97
N LEU A 166 -0.90 -0.60 15.74
CA LEU A 166 0.05 -0.20 14.72
C LEU A 166 1.34 0.31 15.34
N ALA A 167 2.44 0.06 14.63
CA ALA A 167 3.72 0.66 14.88
C ALA A 167 4.15 1.51 13.70
N VAL A 168 4.94 2.54 14.00
CA VAL A 168 5.70 3.30 13.02
C VAL A 168 7.17 2.90 13.12
N ILE A 169 7.79 2.69 11.97
CA ILE A 169 9.19 2.34 11.86
C ILE A 169 9.83 3.31 10.88
N LYS A 170 10.96 3.89 11.27
CA LYS A 170 11.72 4.83 10.43
C LYS A 170 13.13 4.33 10.15
N TYR A 171 13.49 4.32 8.88
CA TYR A 171 14.85 4.03 8.41
C TYR A 171 15.47 5.23 7.71
N THR A 172 16.76 5.40 7.89
CA THR A 172 17.59 6.07 6.89
C THR A 172 17.87 5.10 5.73
N LEU A 173 17.61 5.56 4.51
CA LEU A 173 17.96 4.85 3.29
C LEU A 173 19.18 5.50 2.62
N ARG A 174 20.13 4.67 2.22
CA ARG A 174 21.28 5.09 1.41
C ARG A 174 21.04 4.68 -0.03
N THR A 175 20.77 5.66 -0.88
CA THR A 175 20.46 5.48 -2.30
C THR A 175 21.72 5.51 -3.14
N GLN A 176 21.71 4.86 -4.31
CA GLN A 176 22.82 4.96 -5.28
C GLN A 176 22.82 6.28 -6.04
N ASP A 177 21.78 7.10 -5.86
CA ASP A 177 21.54 8.35 -6.60
C ASP A 177 21.41 8.16 -8.12
N ASP A 178 21.21 6.93 -8.60
CA ASP A 178 21.07 6.68 -10.04
C ASP A 178 19.72 7.17 -10.58
N ASN A 179 18.70 7.26 -9.73
CA ASN A 179 17.37 7.73 -10.14
C ASN A 179 17.34 9.25 -10.37
N SER A 180 16.99 9.68 -11.58
CA SER A 180 16.96 11.11 -11.96
C SER A 180 15.87 11.90 -11.21
N ILE A 181 14.71 11.28 -10.94
CA ILE A 181 13.61 11.94 -10.21
C ILE A 181 14.00 12.18 -8.76
N LEU A 182 14.56 11.17 -8.08
CA LEU A 182 15.05 11.33 -6.70
C LEU A 182 16.15 12.39 -6.62
N ARG A 183 17.11 12.39 -7.55
CA ARG A 183 18.14 13.44 -7.63
C ARG A 183 17.56 14.82 -7.83
N TYR A 184 16.59 14.95 -8.75
CA TYR A 184 15.92 16.21 -9.02
C TYR A 184 15.21 16.72 -7.76
N ILE A 185 14.39 15.89 -7.10
CA ILE A 185 13.66 16.26 -5.89
C ILE A 185 14.63 16.69 -4.78
N LYS A 186 15.70 15.93 -4.53
CA LYS A 186 16.73 16.29 -3.54
C LYS A 186 17.34 17.67 -3.82
N ALA A 187 17.56 18.01 -5.09
CA ALA A 187 18.20 19.26 -5.48
C ALA A 187 17.22 20.46 -5.51
N THR A 188 15.98 20.24 -5.91
CA THR A 188 15.03 21.33 -6.18
C THR A 188 13.99 21.53 -5.10
N ASP A 189 13.57 20.47 -4.39
CA ASP A 189 12.59 20.54 -3.31
C ASP A 189 12.82 19.44 -2.26
N PRO A 190 13.91 19.55 -1.45
CA PRO A 190 14.26 18.54 -0.44
C PRO A 190 13.18 18.38 0.64
N ASP A 191 12.27 19.34 0.74
CA ASP A 191 11.13 19.32 1.63
C ASP A 191 9.98 18.43 1.15
N SER A 192 10.09 17.78 -0.01
CA SER A 192 9.03 16.94 -0.56
C SER A 192 8.76 15.69 0.28
N VAL A 193 7.50 15.28 0.32
CA VAL A 193 7.07 13.98 0.85
C VAL A 193 6.59 13.14 -0.30
N ALA A 194 7.06 11.89 -0.40
CA ALA A 194 6.56 10.92 -1.35
C ALA A 194 5.79 9.82 -0.62
N GLU A 195 4.56 9.55 -0.99
CA GLU A 195 3.81 8.37 -0.53
C GLU A 195 3.99 7.23 -1.52
N VAL A 196 4.53 6.12 -1.01
CA VAL A 196 4.86 4.94 -1.79
C VAL A 196 3.67 4.01 -1.87
N GLN A 197 3.31 3.61 -3.08
CA GLN A 197 2.26 2.63 -3.31
C GLN A 197 2.84 1.22 -3.22
N GLY A 198 2.75 0.62 -2.03
CA GLY A 198 3.33 -0.71 -1.75
C GLY A 198 2.59 -1.89 -2.42
N GLY A 199 1.38 -1.65 -2.90
CA GLY A 199 0.48 -2.67 -3.45
C GLY A 199 0.99 -3.34 -4.72
N ILE A 200 1.47 -2.59 -5.72
CA ILE A 200 1.84 -3.15 -7.02
C ILE A 200 3.23 -2.69 -7.44
N LEU A 201 4.17 -3.62 -7.49
CA LEU A 201 5.43 -3.45 -8.23
C LEU A 201 5.11 -3.49 -9.72
N SER A 202 5.30 -2.35 -10.39
CA SER A 202 5.21 -2.25 -11.84
C SER A 202 6.59 -2.47 -12.46
N ASN A 203 6.61 -2.96 -13.69
CA ASN A 203 7.76 -2.93 -14.59
C ASN A 203 8.26 -1.48 -14.88
N LYS A 204 7.44 -0.47 -14.61
CA LYS A 204 7.84 0.95 -14.62
C LYS A 204 8.62 1.37 -13.36
N GLY A 205 8.64 0.56 -12.31
CA GLY A 205 9.23 0.86 -11.01
C GLY A 205 8.16 0.98 -9.92
N VAL A 206 8.52 1.65 -8.83
CA VAL A 206 7.65 1.90 -7.69
C VAL A 206 6.82 3.15 -7.95
N LYS A 207 5.49 3.02 -7.93
CA LYS A 207 4.59 4.18 -8.04
C LYS A 207 4.65 5.01 -6.76
N VAL A 208 4.86 6.32 -6.90
CA VAL A 208 4.87 7.27 -5.80
C VAL A 208 3.97 8.46 -6.10
N ILE A 209 3.28 8.95 -5.08
CA ILE A 209 2.57 10.22 -5.11
C ILE A 209 3.45 11.24 -4.41
N LEU A 210 3.81 12.30 -5.12
CA LEU A 210 4.71 13.35 -4.65
C LEU A 210 3.90 14.55 -4.18
N TYR A 211 4.18 15.00 -2.96
CA TYR A 211 3.66 16.23 -2.39
C TYR A 211 4.82 17.21 -2.25
N THR A 212 4.76 18.30 -3.00
CA THR A 212 5.88 19.25 -3.09
C THR A 212 5.47 20.63 -2.58
N SER A 213 6.47 21.39 -2.14
CA SER A 213 6.31 22.78 -1.70
C SER A 213 6.27 23.74 -2.90
N LYS A 214 6.82 23.31 -4.04
CA LYS A 214 6.94 24.09 -5.28
C LYS A 214 6.51 23.25 -6.49
N PRO A 215 6.12 23.89 -7.60
CA PRO A 215 5.83 23.18 -8.82
C PRO A 215 7.05 22.39 -9.31
N LEU A 216 6.81 21.16 -9.78
CA LEU A 216 7.82 20.33 -10.42
C LEU A 216 7.68 20.40 -11.94
N ASP A 217 8.82 20.51 -12.61
CA ASP A 217 8.95 20.36 -14.06
C ASP A 217 10.11 19.40 -14.36
N HIS A 218 9.77 18.11 -14.43
CA HIS A 218 10.73 17.05 -14.70
C HIS A 218 10.10 15.94 -15.54
N LYS A 219 10.84 15.46 -16.53
CA LYS A 219 10.40 14.35 -17.39
C LYS A 219 10.13 13.09 -16.54
N GLY A 220 8.97 12.47 -16.74
CA GLY A 220 8.56 11.28 -15.99
C GLY A 220 7.80 11.57 -14.69
N VAL A 221 7.51 12.85 -14.42
CA VAL A 221 6.56 13.29 -13.41
C VAL A 221 5.26 13.69 -14.10
N SER A 222 4.12 13.19 -13.62
CA SER A 222 2.79 13.52 -14.11
C SER A 222 2.06 14.38 -13.09
N VAL A 223 1.33 15.37 -13.60
CA VAL A 223 0.58 16.31 -12.76
C VAL A 223 -0.71 15.65 -12.25
N VAL A 224 -0.88 15.66 -10.94
CA VAL A 224 -2.16 15.32 -10.29
C VAL A 224 -2.96 16.59 -10.01
N SER A 225 -2.32 17.59 -9.39
CA SER A 225 -2.86 18.93 -9.18
C SER A 225 -1.74 19.96 -9.19
N LEU A 226 -1.81 20.92 -10.11
CA LEU A 226 -0.88 22.07 -10.12
C LEU A 226 -1.13 22.99 -8.94
N LYS A 227 -2.41 23.20 -8.57
CA LYS A 227 -2.79 24.12 -7.50
C LYS A 227 -2.27 23.63 -6.15
N ASP A 228 -2.38 22.33 -5.90
CA ASP A 228 -1.99 21.73 -4.64
C ASP A 228 -0.60 21.10 -4.68
N ASN A 229 0.20 21.34 -5.74
CA ASN A 229 1.54 20.80 -5.95
C ASN A 229 1.61 19.28 -5.68
N ILE A 230 0.69 18.53 -6.31
CA ILE A 230 0.62 17.08 -6.22
C ILE A 230 0.97 16.49 -7.57
N TYR A 231 1.87 15.51 -7.53
CA TYR A 231 2.37 14.85 -8.72
C TYR A 231 2.41 13.33 -8.51
N GLU A 232 2.63 12.61 -9.59
CA GLU A 232 2.82 11.17 -9.60
C GLU A 232 4.06 10.82 -10.43
N ALA A 233 4.81 9.81 -9.98
CA ALA A 233 5.97 9.31 -10.69
C ALA A 233 6.16 7.81 -10.47
N PHE A 234 6.96 7.20 -11.34
CA PHE A 234 7.51 5.86 -11.12
C PHE A 234 9.00 5.98 -10.82
N VAL A 235 9.40 5.49 -9.65
CA VAL A 235 10.78 5.54 -9.16
C VAL A 235 11.38 4.14 -9.26
N LYS A 236 12.48 4.02 -10.00
CA LYS A 236 13.34 2.84 -10.03
C LYS A 236 14.54 3.11 -9.13
N GLU A 237 14.50 2.56 -7.92
CA GLU A 237 15.59 2.62 -6.95
C GLU A 237 15.69 1.25 -6.29
N SER A 238 16.89 0.68 -6.33
CA SER A 238 17.18 -0.70 -5.96
C SER A 238 16.73 -1.04 -4.54
N VAL A 239 17.05 -0.17 -3.58
CA VAL A 239 16.71 -0.34 -2.16
C VAL A 239 15.19 -0.30 -1.94
N LEU A 240 14.48 0.59 -2.64
CA LEU A 240 13.03 0.70 -2.54
C LEU A 240 12.33 -0.53 -3.15
N GLU A 241 12.79 -0.97 -4.32
CA GLU A 241 12.24 -2.15 -4.98
C GLU A 241 12.51 -3.43 -4.17
N GLU A 242 13.70 -3.57 -3.60
CA GLU A 242 14.07 -4.70 -2.74
C GLU A 242 13.23 -4.70 -1.46
N GLY A 243 13.15 -3.57 -0.74
CA GLY A 243 12.32 -3.45 0.47
C GLY A 243 10.84 -3.74 0.20
N LEU A 244 10.31 -3.29 -0.94
CA LEU A 244 8.96 -3.66 -1.36
C LEU A 244 8.81 -5.16 -1.60
N LYS A 245 9.72 -5.78 -2.38
CA LYS A 245 9.70 -7.22 -2.64
C LYS A 245 9.80 -8.05 -1.36
N LEU A 246 10.70 -7.70 -0.44
CA LEU A 246 10.88 -8.40 0.83
C LEU A 246 9.61 -8.34 1.69
N GLY A 247 9.05 -7.15 1.91
CA GLY A 247 7.82 -7.01 2.70
C GLY A 247 6.62 -7.74 2.06
N ASN A 248 6.51 -7.71 0.74
CA ASN A 248 5.43 -8.40 0.01
C ASN A 248 5.58 -9.93 0.08
N ASN A 249 6.82 -10.44 0.04
CA ASN A 249 7.12 -11.87 0.17
C ASN A 249 6.89 -12.40 1.58
N ALA A 250 7.24 -11.61 2.59
CA ALA A 250 6.96 -11.94 4.00
C ALA A 250 5.47 -11.84 4.34
N GLY A 251 4.71 -11.07 3.55
CA GLY A 251 3.28 -10.90 3.80
C GLY A 251 2.97 -9.83 4.83
N ILE A 252 3.90 -8.91 5.07
CA ILE A 252 3.75 -7.88 6.08
C ILE A 252 2.95 -6.72 5.47
N PRO A 253 1.74 -6.44 5.98
CA PRO A 253 0.94 -5.33 5.48
C PRO A 253 1.58 -3.99 5.90
N ARG A 254 1.75 -3.11 4.92
CA ARG A 254 2.26 -1.74 5.10
C ARG A 254 1.13 -0.77 4.81
N LEU A 255 0.50 -0.26 5.87
CA LEU A 255 -0.75 0.51 5.79
C LEU A 255 -0.53 1.96 5.34
N ALA A 256 0.69 2.44 5.47
CA ALA A 256 1.20 3.65 4.86
C ALA A 256 2.73 3.58 4.79
N PHE A 257 3.30 4.11 3.72
CA PHE A 257 4.74 4.12 3.49
C PHE A 257 5.11 5.47 2.84
N PHE A 258 5.97 6.24 3.51
CA PHE A 258 6.40 7.55 3.09
C PHE A 258 7.92 7.61 2.94
N LEU A 259 8.37 8.37 1.95
CA LEU A 259 9.76 8.78 1.78
C LEU A 259 9.87 10.29 1.98
N THR A 260 10.81 10.70 2.82
CA THR A 260 11.18 12.10 3.06
C THR A 260 12.68 12.27 2.83
N VAL A 261 13.16 13.50 2.76
CA VAL A 261 14.60 13.80 2.77
C VAL A 261 14.90 14.66 3.99
N GLU A 262 15.78 14.16 4.86
CA GLU A 262 16.18 14.84 6.10
C GLU A 262 17.69 15.07 6.07
N ASN A 263 18.11 16.34 6.10
CA ASN A 263 19.52 16.73 6.00
C ASN A 263 20.23 16.12 4.76
N GLY A 264 19.51 16.06 3.63
CA GLY A 264 20.01 15.47 2.38
C GLY A 264 19.96 13.94 2.32
N ILE A 265 19.47 13.28 3.36
CA ILE A 265 19.43 11.82 3.48
C ILE A 265 17.98 11.33 3.34
N PRO A 266 17.68 10.43 2.38
CA PRO A 266 16.37 9.81 2.28
C PRO A 266 16.01 9.02 3.54
N CYS A 267 14.78 9.19 4.00
CA CYS A 267 14.21 8.45 5.11
C CYS A 267 12.92 7.75 4.68
N ASP A 268 12.77 6.50 5.08
CA ASP A 268 11.56 5.68 4.96
C ASP A 268 10.82 5.73 6.28
N THR A 269 9.54 6.09 6.27
CA THR A 269 8.63 5.95 7.40
C THR A 269 7.49 5.03 6.99
N THR A 270 7.36 3.89 7.66
CA THR A 270 6.35 2.88 7.34
C THR A 270 5.50 2.53 8.57
N PHE A 271 4.19 2.39 8.35
CA PHE A 271 3.21 1.95 9.34
C PHE A 271 2.86 0.48 9.12
N VAL A 272 3.08 -0.35 10.15
CA VAL A 272 2.82 -1.81 10.13
C VAL A 272 2.06 -2.23 11.39
N PRO A 273 1.37 -3.39 11.41
CA PRO A 273 0.88 -3.98 12.65
C PRO A 273 2.02 -4.24 13.64
N VAL A 274 1.81 -3.96 14.92
CA VAL A 274 2.81 -4.18 15.99
C VAL A 274 3.30 -5.63 16.00
N VAL A 275 2.40 -6.59 15.80
CA VAL A 275 2.72 -8.03 15.77
C VAL A 275 3.71 -8.41 14.66
N GLU A 276 3.85 -7.58 13.63
CA GLU A 276 4.76 -7.78 12.49
C GLU A 276 5.99 -6.88 12.53
N ALA A 277 6.08 -5.96 13.50
CA ALA A 277 7.12 -4.95 13.52
C ALA A 277 8.52 -5.54 13.60
N ASP A 278 8.75 -6.50 14.50
CA ASP A 278 10.05 -7.18 14.66
C ASP A 278 10.47 -7.91 13.38
N GLU A 279 9.53 -8.59 12.72
CA GLU A 279 9.80 -9.31 11.47
C GLU A 279 10.12 -8.32 10.35
N TYR A 280 9.35 -7.24 10.24
CA TYR A 280 9.62 -6.18 9.28
C TYR A 280 10.99 -5.53 9.51
N ILE A 281 11.35 -5.27 10.77
CA ILE A 281 12.66 -4.70 11.12
C ILE A 281 13.78 -5.64 10.73
N SER A 282 13.67 -6.92 11.11
CA SER A 282 14.64 -7.93 10.75
C SER A 282 14.80 -8.06 9.23
N LEU A 283 13.70 -8.03 8.47
CA LEU A 283 13.74 -8.12 7.00
C LEU A 283 14.45 -6.93 6.36
N MET A 284 14.15 -5.71 6.81
CA MET A 284 14.74 -4.49 6.26
C MET A 284 16.24 -4.39 6.63
N MET A 285 16.62 -4.75 7.86
CA MET A 285 18.03 -4.72 8.28
C MET A 285 18.87 -5.82 7.59
N ASN A 286 18.26 -6.97 7.29
CA ASN A 286 18.90 -8.10 6.61
C ASN A 286 18.72 -8.08 5.08
N SER A 287 18.23 -6.98 4.49
CA SER A 287 18.12 -6.84 3.04
C SER A 287 19.48 -7.15 2.40
N LYS A 288 19.50 -8.04 1.40
CA LYS A 288 20.73 -8.52 0.77
C LYS A 288 21.14 -7.56 -0.34
N SER A 289 21.22 -6.27 -0.02
CA SER A 289 21.79 -5.32 -0.95
C SER A 289 23.21 -5.76 -1.28
N SER A 290 23.55 -5.80 -2.56
CA SER A 290 24.89 -6.18 -3.02
C SER A 290 25.98 -5.25 -2.46
N ASP A 291 25.60 -4.05 -2.01
CA ASP A 291 26.45 -3.12 -1.29
C ASP A 291 25.99 -2.98 0.17
N LYS A 292 26.79 -3.51 1.11
CA LYS A 292 26.53 -3.39 2.55
C LYS A 292 26.41 -1.94 3.02
N ARG A 293 26.96 -0.97 2.30
CA ARG A 293 26.86 0.46 2.63
C ARG A 293 25.45 1.01 2.40
N MET A 294 24.59 0.29 1.70
CA MET A 294 23.21 0.69 1.37
C MET A 294 22.16 0.11 2.32
N HIS A 295 22.57 -0.62 3.35
CA HIS A 295 21.63 -1.19 4.31
C HIS A 295 20.82 -0.09 5.01
N PRO A 296 19.49 -0.27 5.13
CA PRO A 296 18.66 0.61 5.95
C PRO A 296 19.19 0.69 7.39
N ILE A 297 19.26 1.91 7.92
CA ILE A 297 19.65 2.14 9.32
C ILE A 297 18.39 2.52 10.09
N LEU A 298 18.01 1.69 11.06
CA LEU A 298 16.85 1.97 11.93
C LEU A 298 17.12 3.25 12.73
N GLN A 299 16.26 4.26 12.57
CA GLN A 299 16.30 5.47 13.37
C GLN A 299 15.43 5.34 14.62
N PHE A 300 14.19 4.91 14.45
CA PHE A 300 13.28 4.63 15.56
C PHE A 300 12.19 3.64 15.17
N PHE A 301 11.59 3.07 16.20
CA PHE A 301 10.38 2.25 16.16
C PHE A 301 9.55 2.61 17.40
N SER A 302 8.23 2.78 17.22
CA SER A 302 7.30 2.99 18.33
C SER A 302 5.94 2.42 17.97
N SER A 303 5.23 1.85 18.95
CA SER A 303 3.78 1.69 18.85
C SER A 303 3.12 3.07 18.77
N LEU A 304 2.01 3.18 18.04
CA LEU A 304 1.18 4.38 18.01
C LEU A 304 0.50 4.65 19.36
N ASP A 305 0.34 3.61 20.19
CA ASP A 305 -0.30 3.74 21.51
C ASP A 305 0.68 4.21 22.60
N ASP A 306 1.99 4.06 22.39
CA ASP A 306 3.00 4.33 23.43
C ASP A 306 3.43 5.80 23.47
N GLU A 307 3.54 6.45 22.31
CA GLU A 307 4.02 7.83 22.20
C GLU A 307 3.29 8.62 21.09
N ASP A 308 3.25 9.95 21.19
CA ASP A 308 2.66 10.82 20.16
C ASP A 308 3.60 10.97 18.96
N VAL A 309 3.71 9.90 18.17
CA VAL A 309 4.63 9.75 17.03
C VAL A 309 4.48 10.87 16.00
N TRP A 310 3.30 11.47 15.91
CA TRP A 310 2.97 12.56 14.99
C TRP A 310 3.80 13.82 15.20
N LYS A 311 4.43 14.01 16.37
CA LYS A 311 5.36 15.13 16.61
C LYS A 311 6.65 14.99 15.81
N TRP A 312 7.01 13.76 15.44
CA TRP A 312 8.24 13.44 14.70
C TRP A 312 8.00 13.24 13.20
N LEU A 313 6.72 13.15 12.78
CA LEU A 313 6.29 12.89 11.40
C LEU A 313 5.79 14.16 10.71
#